data_AF-A0A8T6IMP6-F1
#
_entry.id   AF-A0A8T6IMP6-F1
#
_cell.length_a   1.000
_cell.length_b   1.000
_cell.length_c   1.000
_cell.angle_alpha   90.00
_cell.angle_beta   90.00
_cell.angle_gamma   90.00
#
_symmetry.space_group_name_H-M   'P 1'
#
loop_
_entity.id
_entity.type
_entity.pdbx_description
1 polymer ?
#
loop_
_entity_poly.entity_id
_entity_poly.type
_entity_poly.pdbx_seq_one_letter_code
_entity_poly.pdbx_strand_id
1 'polypeptide(L)'
;MDAALLDEAVQLYRDAVERDDLKGAVLMVARRGVIVVHEAVGWRHEAYQLPMQNDTLFRMASNTKPVIGTAVLILQEEGRLSLDDRAAQYLESFDNSRSRDITIRRL
;
A
#
# COMPACT_ATOMS: atom_id res chain seq x y z
N MET A 1 22.35 6.95 0.42
CA MET A 1 21.09 7.68 0.60
C MET A 1 21.44 8.78 1.56
N ASP A 2 21.20 10.01 1.17
CA ASP A 2 21.58 11.18 1.95
C ASP A 2 20.63 11.30 3.16
N ALA A 3 21.19 11.41 4.36
CA ALA A 3 20.41 11.54 5.58
C ALA A 3 19.68 12.90 5.62
N ALA A 4 20.34 13.96 5.14
CA ALA A 4 19.75 15.30 5.11
C ALA A 4 18.47 15.33 4.26
N LEU A 5 18.47 14.66 3.10
CA LEU A 5 17.30 14.55 2.24
C LEU A 5 16.12 13.83 2.92
N LEU A 6 16.39 12.83 3.75
CA LEU A 6 15.34 12.10 4.47
C LEU A 6 14.74 12.95 5.60
N ASP A 7 15.59 13.70 6.30
CA ASP A 7 15.15 14.63 7.33
C ASP A 7 14.29 15.75 6.71
N GLU A 8 14.70 16.29 5.57
CA GLU A 8 13.91 17.25 4.78
C GLU A 8 12.55 16.66 4.37
N ALA A 9 12.52 15.39 3.95
CA ALA A 9 11.26 14.73 3.61
C ALA A 9 10.33 14.58 4.81
N VAL A 10 10.84 14.28 6.01
CA VAL A 10 10.02 14.25 7.23
C VAL A 10 9.55 15.65 7.61
N GLN A 11 10.41 16.66 7.47
CA GLN A 11 10.06 18.05 7.78
C GLN A 11 8.92 18.56 6.89
N LEU A 12 8.90 18.22 5.61
CA LEU A 12 7.81 18.58 4.70
C LEU A 12 6.43 18.16 5.24
N TYR A 13 6.34 16.98 5.87
CA TYR A 13 5.09 16.50 6.45
C TYR A 13 4.78 17.17 7.79
N ARG A 14 5.80 17.54 8.59
CA ARG A 14 5.59 18.35 9.80
C ARG A 14 5.01 19.71 9.43
N ASP A 15 5.59 20.38 8.44
CA ASP A 15 5.11 21.68 7.97
C ASP A 15 3.68 21.58 7.40
N ALA A 16 3.35 20.48 6.69
CA ALA A 16 2.00 20.24 6.19
C ALA A 16 0.98 20.05 7.34
N VAL A 17 1.40 19.45 8.46
CA VAL A 17 0.56 19.38 9.66
C VAL A 17 0.37 20.75 10.29
N GLU A 18 1.44 21.55 10.40
CA GLU A 18 1.37 22.90 10.96
C GLU A 18 0.47 23.84 10.15
N ARG A 19 0.44 23.66 8.81
CA ARG A 19 -0.46 24.40 7.91
C ARG A 19 -1.89 23.85 7.84
N ASP A 20 -2.19 22.78 8.57
CA ASP A 20 -3.46 22.05 8.52
C ASP A 20 -3.82 21.44 7.15
N ASP A 21 -2.83 21.23 6.28
CA ASP A 21 -2.99 20.50 5.02
C ASP A 21 -3.17 18.99 5.27
N LEU A 22 -2.70 18.51 6.43
CA LEU A 22 -2.73 17.11 6.86
C LEU A 22 -2.91 17.04 8.38
N LYS A 23 -3.70 16.07 8.88
CA LYS A 23 -3.83 15.87 10.34
C LYS A 23 -2.67 15.09 10.97
N GLY A 24 -2.08 14.17 10.22
CA GLY A 24 -0.92 13.40 10.64
C GLY A 24 -0.53 12.34 9.61
N ALA A 25 0.68 11.82 9.72
CA ALA A 25 1.22 10.78 8.85
C ALA A 25 2.23 9.90 9.58
N VAL A 26 2.47 8.71 9.04
CA VAL A 26 3.62 7.87 9.35
C VAL A 26 4.43 7.70 8.08
N LEU A 27 5.71 8.04 8.13
CA LEU A 27 6.66 7.88 7.03
C LEU A 27 7.57 6.71 7.35
N MET A 28 7.68 5.75 6.44
CA MET A 28 8.64 4.65 6.54
C MET A 28 9.40 4.50 5.23
N VAL A 29 10.73 4.48 5.33
CA VAL A 29 11.62 4.19 4.20
C VAL A 29 12.48 3.01 4.57
N ALA A 30 12.52 2.00 3.69
CA ALA A 30 13.39 0.84 3.83
C ALA A 30 14.33 0.73 2.63
N ARG A 31 15.60 0.44 2.88
CA ARG A 31 16.61 0.23 1.83
C ARG A 31 17.34 -1.07 2.10
N ARG A 32 17.29 -1.99 1.13
CA ARG A 32 17.90 -3.33 1.22
C ARG A 32 17.46 -4.08 2.49
N GLY A 33 16.17 -4.03 2.81
CA GLY A 33 15.58 -4.71 3.97
C GLY A 33 15.82 -4.01 5.31
N VAL A 34 16.53 -2.88 5.35
CA VAL A 34 16.77 -2.12 6.59
C VAL A 34 15.91 -0.86 6.59
N ILE A 35 15.15 -0.66 7.68
CA ILE A 35 14.39 0.56 7.92
C ILE A 35 15.38 1.68 8.26
N VAL A 36 15.27 2.78 7.54
CA VAL A 36 16.18 3.93 7.56
C VAL A 36 15.47 5.24 7.91
N VAL A 37 14.14 5.25 7.83
CA VAL A 37 13.23 6.26 8.37
C VAL A 37 11.99 5.54 8.91
N HIS A 38 11.52 5.90 10.11
CA HIS A 38 10.23 5.48 10.64
C HIS A 38 9.71 6.54 11.62
N GLU A 39 9.03 7.54 11.07
CA GLU A 39 8.64 8.74 11.81
C GLU A 39 7.13 8.95 11.78
N ALA A 40 6.56 9.33 12.92
CA ALA A 40 5.17 9.72 13.07
C ALA A 40 5.07 11.23 13.30
N VAL A 41 4.17 11.89 12.57
CA VAL A 41 3.93 13.34 12.66
C VAL A 41 2.45 13.63 12.85
N GLY A 42 2.14 14.70 13.60
CA GLY A 42 0.78 15.16 13.85
C GLY A 42 -0.02 14.23 14.76
N TRP A 43 -1.32 14.11 14.47
CA TRP A 43 -2.32 13.53 15.36
C TRP A 43 -3.04 12.37 14.70
N ARG A 44 -3.22 11.25 15.41
CA ARG A 44 -4.18 10.22 15.00
C ARG A 44 -5.61 10.62 15.34
N HIS A 45 -5.77 11.49 16.35
CA HIS A 45 -7.05 12.10 16.69
C HIS A 45 -6.84 13.43 17.43
N GLU A 46 -6.90 14.54 16.70
CA GLU A 46 -6.60 15.88 17.20
C GLU A 46 -7.53 16.32 18.35
N ALA A 47 -8.85 16.16 18.20
CA ALA A 47 -9.81 16.61 19.22
C ALA A 47 -9.71 15.86 20.57
N TYR A 48 -9.15 14.65 20.57
CA TYR A 48 -8.85 13.88 21.79
C TYR A 48 -7.35 13.97 22.16
N GLN A 49 -6.59 14.85 21.50
CA GLN A 49 -5.16 15.06 21.70
C GLN A 49 -4.34 13.77 21.63
N LEU A 50 -4.72 12.87 20.72
CA LEU A 50 -4.02 11.61 20.53
C LEU A 50 -2.95 11.78 19.45
N PRO A 51 -1.65 11.74 19.82
CA PRO A 51 -0.57 11.89 18.85
C PRO A 51 -0.54 10.70 17.89
N MET A 52 -0.01 10.95 16.69
CA MET A 52 0.29 9.89 15.73
C MET A 52 1.36 8.95 16.32
N GLN A 53 1.22 7.65 16.07
CA GLN A 53 2.20 6.64 16.48
C GLN A 53 2.65 5.83 15.26
N ASN A 54 3.89 5.34 15.31
CA ASN A 54 4.51 4.57 14.23
C ASN A 54 3.76 3.28 13.85
N ASP A 55 2.90 2.78 14.73
CA ASP A 55 2.07 1.58 14.58
C ASP A 55 0.57 1.91 14.41
N THR A 56 0.22 3.19 14.21
CA THR A 56 -1.18 3.59 13.98
C THR A 56 -1.71 2.90 12.72
N LEU A 57 -2.88 2.28 12.84
CA LEU A 57 -3.52 1.60 11.72
C LEU A 57 -4.25 2.60 10.81
N PHE A 58 -4.05 2.44 9.51
CA PHE A 58 -4.72 3.22 8.47
C PHE A 58 -5.56 2.32 7.56
N ARG A 59 -6.61 2.89 6.97
CA ARG A 59 -7.36 2.21 5.90
C ARG A 59 -6.54 2.28 4.60
N MET A 60 -5.99 1.15 4.17
CA MET A 60 -5.12 1.07 2.99
C MET A 60 -5.81 1.34 1.65
N ALA A 61 -7.13 1.18 1.56
CA ALA A 61 -7.91 1.39 0.33
C ALA A 61 -7.26 0.72 -0.90
N SER A 62 -6.99 1.46 -1.98
CA SER A 62 -6.37 0.90 -3.19
C SER A 62 -4.94 0.39 -2.99
N ASN A 63 -4.24 0.78 -1.92
CA ASN A 63 -2.91 0.23 -1.59
C ASN A 63 -2.96 -1.25 -1.18
N THR A 64 -4.15 -1.84 -0.99
CA THR A 64 -4.30 -3.30 -0.85
C THR A 64 -4.02 -4.05 -2.17
N LYS A 65 -4.19 -3.41 -3.34
CA LYS A 65 -3.99 -4.06 -4.66
C LYS A 65 -2.59 -4.66 -4.85
N PRO A 66 -1.47 -3.97 -4.60
CA PRO A 66 -0.14 -4.58 -4.75
C PRO A 66 0.08 -5.78 -3.81
N VAL A 67 -0.55 -5.81 -2.63
CA VAL A 67 -0.51 -6.97 -1.73
C VAL A 67 -1.21 -8.16 -2.38
N ILE A 68 -2.41 -7.97 -2.92
CA ILE A 68 -3.16 -9.02 -3.62
C ILE A 68 -2.45 -9.45 -4.91
N GLY A 69 -1.88 -8.51 -5.67
CA GLY A 69 -1.08 -8.81 -6.85
C GLY A 69 0.13 -9.68 -6.52
N THR A 70 0.81 -9.40 -5.42
CA THR A 70 1.94 -10.24 -4.93
C THR A 70 1.45 -11.65 -4.59
N ALA A 71 0.31 -11.80 -3.91
CA ALA A 71 -0.27 -13.11 -3.63
C ALA A 71 -0.60 -13.89 -4.91
N VAL A 72 -1.15 -13.24 -5.94
CA VAL A 72 -1.39 -13.85 -7.26
C VAL A 72 -0.09 -14.32 -7.90
N LEU A 73 0.99 -13.54 -7.81
CA LEU A 73 2.28 -13.93 -8.37
C LEU A 73 2.94 -15.09 -7.61
N ILE A 74 2.79 -15.15 -6.27
CA ILE A 74 3.22 -16.29 -5.47
C ILE A 74 2.48 -17.57 -5.93
N LEU A 75 1.16 -17.50 -6.13
CA LEU A 75 0.39 -18.65 -6.64
C LEU A 75 0.85 -19.10 -8.03
N GLN A 76 1.31 -18.16 -8.88
CA GLN A 76 1.90 -18.50 -10.17
C GLN A 76 3.24 -19.20 -10.03
N GLU A 77 4.12 -18.72 -9.14
CA GLU A 77 5.40 -19.39 -8.85
C GLU A 77 5.19 -20.80 -8.28
N GLU A 78 4.14 -21.00 -7.49
CA GLU A 78 3.72 -22.32 -6.98
C GLU A 78 3.05 -23.22 -8.04
N GLY A 79 2.84 -22.74 -9.27
CA GLY A 79 2.17 -23.48 -10.34
C GLY A 79 0.68 -23.73 -10.11
N ARG A 80 0.03 -22.96 -9.22
CA ARG A 80 -1.39 -23.10 -8.87
C ARG A 80 -2.33 -22.34 -9.80
N LEU A 81 -1.80 -21.34 -10.49
CA LEU A 81 -2.45 -20.61 -11.59
C LEU A 81 -1.39 -20.07 -12.55
N SER A 82 -1.79 -19.72 -13.76
CA SER A 82 -1.02 -18.91 -14.70
C SER A 82 -1.71 -17.57 -14.90
N LEU A 83 -0.95 -16.48 -15.05
CA LEU A 83 -1.52 -15.18 -15.42
C LEU A 83 -2.24 -15.24 -16.78
N ASP A 84 -1.91 -16.21 -17.63
CA ASP A 84 -2.51 -16.40 -18.94
C ASP A 84 -3.73 -17.35 -18.91
N ASP A 85 -4.06 -17.91 -17.75
CA ASP A 85 -5.31 -18.64 -17.56
C ASP A 85 -6.50 -17.70 -17.66
N ARG A 86 -7.62 -18.23 -18.18
CA ARG A 86 -8.89 -17.50 -18.23
C ARG A 86 -9.47 -17.40 -16.82
N ALA A 87 -9.94 -16.22 -16.44
CA ALA A 87 -10.61 -16.03 -15.15
C ALA A 87 -11.82 -16.97 -14.97
N ALA A 88 -12.50 -17.31 -16.07
CA ALA A 88 -13.61 -18.27 -16.10
C ALA A 88 -13.23 -19.69 -15.63
N GLN A 89 -11.94 -20.07 -15.62
CA GLN A 89 -11.48 -21.35 -15.06
C GLN A 89 -11.61 -21.40 -13.54
N TYR A 90 -11.59 -20.24 -12.87
CA TYR A 90 -11.59 -20.10 -11.41
C TYR A 90 -12.87 -19.46 -10.86
N LEU A 91 -13.54 -18.64 -11.68
CA LEU A 91 -14.72 -17.87 -11.30
C LEU A 91 -15.83 -18.13 -12.32
N GLU A 92 -16.82 -18.94 -11.97
CA GLU A 92 -17.95 -19.30 -12.85
C GLU A 92 -18.70 -18.07 -13.37
N SER A 93 -18.77 -16.99 -12.59
CA SER A 93 -19.37 -15.72 -13.02
C SER A 93 -18.73 -15.10 -14.27
N PHE A 94 -17.50 -15.47 -14.60
CA PHE A 94 -16.81 -15.04 -15.81
C PHE A 94 -17.13 -15.90 -17.04
N ASP A 95 -17.73 -17.09 -16.89
CA ASP A 95 -18.08 -17.97 -18.02
C ASP A 95 -19.38 -17.54 -18.72
N ASN A 96 -19.31 -16.40 -19.40
CA ASN A 96 -20.40 -15.88 -20.21
C ASN A 96 -19.83 -15.27 -21.50
N SER A 97 -20.71 -14.90 -22.44
CA SER A 97 -20.31 -14.41 -23.75
C SER A 97 -19.51 -13.09 -23.73
N ARG A 98 -19.53 -12.34 -22.61
CA ARG A 98 -18.84 -11.05 -22.48
C ARG A 98 -17.45 -11.15 -21.87
N SER A 99 -17.20 -12.13 -20.99
CA SER A 99 -15.98 -12.14 -20.16
C SER A 99 -15.19 -13.46 -20.17
N ARG A 100 -15.65 -14.50 -20.87
CA ARG A 100 -15.00 -15.83 -20.85
C ARG A 100 -13.54 -15.83 -21.28
N ASP A 101 -13.15 -14.88 -22.12
CA ASP A 101 -11.80 -14.77 -22.68
C ASP A 101 -10.88 -13.82 -21.89
N ILE A 102 -11.36 -13.21 -20.79
CA ILE A 102 -10.53 -12.39 -19.91
C ILE A 102 -9.56 -13.30 -19.16
N THR A 103 -8.27 -13.04 -19.30
CA THR A 103 -7.22 -13.74 -18.53
C THR A 103 -6.98 -13.06 -17.19
N ILE A 104 -6.38 -13.78 -16.24
CA ILE A 104 -6.02 -13.23 -14.92
C ILE A 104 -5.14 -11.99 -15.07
N ARG A 105 -4.22 -11.95 -16.04
CA ARG A 105 -3.38 -10.79 -16.38
C ARG A 105 -4.17 -9.50 -16.69
N ARG A 106 -5.42 -9.62 -17.14
CA ARG A 106 -6.26 -8.52 -17.64
C ARG A 106 -7.35 -8.09 -16.65
N LEU A 107 -7.33 -8.62 -15.44
CA LEU A 107 -8.16 -8.15 -14.31
C LEU A 107 -7.58 -6.87 -13.71
#